data_AF-A0A3B9UZD5-F1
#
_entry.id   AF-A0A3B9UZD5-F1
#
_cell.length_a   1.000
_cell.length_b   1.000
_cell.length_c   1.000
_cell.angle_alpha   90.00
_cell.angle_beta   90.00
_cell.angle_gamma   90.00
#
_symmetry.space_group_name_H-M   'P 1'
#
loop_
_entity.id
_entity.type
_entity.pdbx_description
1 polymer ?
#
loop_
_entity_poly.entity_id
_entity_poly.type
_entity_poly.pdbx_seq_one_letter_code
_entity_poly.pdbx_strand_id
1 'polypeptide(L)' 'MNDAPDSKVSEDDEIDLRALSNDELVEQMHDDLYDGLREEIVEGTHILLER' A
#
# COMPACT_ATOMS: atom_id res chain seq x y z
N MET A 1 19.35 -17.42 -11.47
CA MET A 1 18.79 -16.71 -10.32
C MET A 1 17.33 -17.13 -10.21
N ASN A 2 16.88 -17.56 -9.03
CA ASN A 2 15.46 -17.79 -8.76
C ASN A 2 14.79 -16.44 -8.65
N ASP A 3 14.25 -15.93 -9.77
CA ASP A 3 13.22 -14.90 -9.73
C ASP A 3 11.90 -15.64 -9.55
N ALA A 4 11.46 -15.77 -8.30
CA ALA A 4 10.07 -16.12 -8.01
C ALA A 4 9.18 -15.10 -8.74
N PRO A 5 8.01 -15.48 -9.27
CA PRO A 5 7.07 -14.49 -9.78
C PRO A 5 6.73 -13.60 -8.59
N ASP A 6 7.18 -12.35 -8.67
CA ASP A 6 6.70 -11.27 -7.82
C ASP A 6 5.19 -11.22 -8.04
N SER A 7 4.47 -11.91 -7.17
CA SER A 7 3.03 -11.82 -7.07
C SER A 7 2.73 -10.50 -6.39
N LYS A 8 3.10 -9.39 -7.06
CA LYS A 8 2.48 -8.10 -6.81
C LYS A 8 0.99 -8.35 -6.96
N VAL A 9 0.29 -8.26 -5.84
CA VAL A 9 -1.14 -8.03 -5.85
C VAL A 9 -1.37 -6.92 -6.88
N SER A 10 -2.26 -7.16 -7.82
CA SER A 10 -2.47 -6.33 -8.99
C SER A 10 -2.56 -4.86 -8.58
N GLU A 11 -1.89 -3.94 -9.29
CA GLU A 11 -1.96 -2.48 -9.09
C GLU A 11 -3.43 -1.94 -9.14
N ASP A 12 -4.37 -2.77 -9.59
CA ASP A 12 -5.80 -2.50 -9.71
C ASP A 12 -6.69 -3.18 -8.63
N ASP A 13 -6.13 -3.98 -7.72
CA ASP A 13 -6.91 -4.59 -6.63
C ASP A 13 -7.03 -3.61 -5.45
N GLU A 14 -8.23 -3.06 -5.24
CA GLU A 14 -8.54 -2.16 -4.12
C GLU A 14 -8.30 -2.87 -2.77
N ILE A 15 -7.24 -2.49 -2.06
CA ILE A 15 -6.85 -3.05 -0.76
C ILE A 15 -7.49 -2.24 0.38
N ASP A 16 -7.99 -2.92 1.42
CA ASP A 16 -8.44 -2.26 2.65
C ASP A 16 -7.23 -1.82 3.52
N LEU A 17 -6.83 -0.55 3.40
CA LEU A 17 -5.71 0.03 4.15
C LEU A 17 -5.86 -0.07 5.67
N ARG A 18 -7.09 -0.15 6.21
CA ARG A 18 -7.33 -0.25 7.65
C ARG A 18 -7.07 -1.65 8.20
N ALA A 19 -7.12 -2.67 7.35
CA ALA A 19 -6.80 -4.05 7.73
C ALA A 19 -5.29 -4.29 7.87
N LEU A 20 -4.45 -3.40 7.32
CA LEU A 20 -3.01 -3.54 7.33
C LEU A 20 -2.39 -3.16 8.69
N SER A 21 -1.32 -3.86 9.07
CA SER A 21 -0.43 -3.41 10.15
C SER A 21 0.30 -2.13 9.75
N ASN A 22 0.97 -1.46 10.69
CA ASN A 22 1.66 -0.20 10.39
C ASN A 22 2.79 -0.38 9.36
N ASP A 23 3.53 -1.49 9.42
CA ASP A 23 4.63 -1.74 8.49
C ASP A 23 4.09 -2.05 7.08
N GLU A 24 3.06 -2.89 6.98
CA GLU A 24 2.40 -3.21 5.71
C GLU A 24 1.71 -1.98 5.09
N LEU A 25 1.12 -1.11 5.91
CA LEU A 25 0.50 0.13 5.43
C LEU A 25 1.55 1.08 4.85
N VAL A 26 2.73 1.19 5.47
CA VAL A 26 3.82 2.02 4.95
C VAL A 26 4.37 1.45 3.63
N GLU A 27 4.50 0.12 3.52
CA GLU A 27 4.91 -0.53 2.27
C GLU A 27 3.90 -0.28 1.15
N GLN A 28 2.60 -0.44 1.41
CA GLN A 28 1.56 -0.12 0.42
C GLN A 28 1.60 1.35 0.00
N MET A 29 1.75 2.27 0.97
CA MET A 29 1.90 3.69 0.67
C MET A 29 3.18 4.01 -0.14
N HIS A 30 4.18 3.13 -0.19
CA HIS A 30 5.31 3.31 -1.10
C HIS A 30 4.93 2.96 -2.54
N ASP A 31 4.17 1.89 -2.73
CA ASP A 31 3.65 1.49 -4.04
C ASP A 31 2.67 2.54 -4.57
N ASP A 32 1.73 3.01 -3.75
CA ASP A 32 0.78 4.09 -4.10
C ASP A 32 1.50 5.39 -4.53
N LEU A 33 2.66 5.70 -3.93
CA LEU A 33 3.49 6.84 -4.36
C LEU A 33 4.11 6.62 -5.74
N TYR A 34 4.57 5.41 -6.05
CA TYR A 34 5.14 5.08 -7.35
C TYR A 34 4.06 5.05 -8.45
N ASP A 35 2.85 4.63 -8.10
CA ASP A 35 1.70 4.54 -9.00
C ASP A 35 0.96 5.88 -9.15
N GLY A 36 1.29 6.87 -8.32
CA GLY A 36 0.72 8.22 -8.38
C GLY A 36 -0.67 8.32 -7.74
N LEU A 37 -1.03 7.39 -6.86
CA LEU A 37 -2.29 7.29 -6.15
C LEU A 37 -2.34 8.24 -4.96
N ARG A 38 -2.56 9.54 -5.23
CA ARG A 38 -2.61 10.58 -4.18
C ARG A 38 -3.66 10.31 -3.10
N GLU A 39 -4.83 9.79 -3.49
CA GLU A 39 -5.97 9.61 -2.57
C GLU A 39 -5.64 8.56 -1.51
N GLU A 40 -5.05 7.43 -1.94
CA GLU A 40 -4.57 6.36 -1.06
C GLU A 40 -3.49 6.85 -0.07
N ILE A 41 -2.56 7.69 -0.52
CA ILE A 41 -1.54 8.29 0.36
C ILE A 41 -2.15 9.17 1.45
N VAL A 42 -3.17 9.95 1.09
CA VAL A 42 -3.85 10.81 2.06
C VAL A 42 -4.57 9.93 3.07
N GLU A 43 -5.29 8.90 2.63
CA GLU A 43 -5.98 7.96 3.51
C GLU A 43 -5.00 7.22 4.45
N GLY A 44 -3.94 6.62 3.91
CA GLY A 44 -2.93 5.93 4.70
C GLY A 44 -2.28 6.85 5.75
N THR A 45 -2.01 8.11 5.40
CA THR A 45 -1.51 9.11 6.36
C THR A 45 -2.51 9.37 7.49
N HIS A 46 -3.80 9.50 7.17
CA HIS A 46 -4.84 9.67 8.18
C HIS A 46 -4.95 8.46 9.11
N ILE A 47 -4.90 7.24 8.57
CA ILE A 47 -4.93 6.01 9.36
C ILE A 47 -3.75 5.94 10.33
N LEU A 48 -2.54 6.29 9.88
CA LEU A 48 -1.34 6.31 10.74
C LEU A 48 -1.43 7.35 11.86
N LEU A 49 -2.09 8.49 11.62
CA LEU A 49 -2.30 9.52 12.64
C LEU A 49 -3.41 9.18 13.65
N GLU A 50 -4.36 8.30 13.27
CA GLU A 50 -5.47 7.86 14.12
C GLU A 50 -5.08 6.76 15.14
N ARG A 51 -3.97 6.04 14.90
CA ARG A 51 -3.49 4.92 15.71
C ARG A 51 -2.50 5.36 16.80
#